data_AF-A0A2V5Z9Z7-F1
#
_entry.id   AF-A0A2V5Z9Z7-F1
#
_cell.length_a   1.000
_cell.length_b   1.000
_cell.length_c   1.000
_cell.angle_alpha   90.00
_cell.angle_beta   90.00
_cell.angle_gamma   90.00
#
_symmetry.space_group_name_H-M   'P 1'
#
loop_
_entity.id
_entity.type
_entity.pdbx_description
1 polymer ?
#
loop_
_entity_poly.entity_id
_entity_poly.type
_entity_poly.pdbx_seq_one_letter_code
_entity_poly.pdbx_strand_id
1 'polypeptide(L)'
;MAGEIFYKANVGLRRGFRIAPDEKFIVVEDVVTRGSRVQETIDIVYACSGFASAVCVIVDHTGESKPDFGFPFVRLIEMNLETFPAETLPLEPR
;
A
#
# COMPACT_ATOMS: atom_id res chain seq x y z
N MET A 1 8.10 -28.55 4.18
CA MET A 1 9.06 -27.61 3.60
C MET A 1 8.46 -26.22 3.70
N ALA A 2 8.85 -25.44 4.72
CA ALA A 2 8.54 -24.03 4.77
C ALA A 2 9.51 -23.35 3.80
N GLY A 3 9.06 -23.14 2.57
CA GLY A 3 9.85 -22.43 1.57
C GLY A 3 10.13 -21.02 2.08
N GLU A 4 11.40 -20.65 2.13
CA GLU A 4 11.83 -19.29 2.37
C GLU A 4 11.17 -18.40 1.31
N ILE A 5 10.11 -17.70 1.72
CA ILE A 5 9.54 -16.62 0.93
C ILE A 5 10.54 -15.47 1.06
N PHE A 6 11.32 -15.26 0.02
CA PHE A 6 12.19 -14.10 -0.11
C PHE A 6 11.33 -12.83 -0.15
N TYR A 7 11.01 -12.26 1.03
CA TYR A 7 10.43 -10.93 1.10
C TYR A 7 11.49 -9.94 0.69
N LYS A 8 11.34 -9.38 -0.51
CA LYS A 8 12.13 -8.26 -1.00
C LYS A 8 11.67 -6.96 -0.30
N ALA A 9 11.55 -6.94 1.02
CA ALA A 9 11.25 -5.77 1.85
C ALA A 9 11.46 -6.11 3.35
N ASN A 10 11.98 -5.16 4.13
CA ASN A 10 12.14 -5.25 5.59
C ASN A 10 10.80 -5.23 6.37
N VAL A 11 9.66 -5.47 5.70
CA VAL A 11 8.32 -5.40 6.27
C VAL A 11 7.83 -6.81 6.56
N GLY A 12 7.24 -7.01 7.73
CA GLY A 12 6.72 -8.30 8.14
C GLY A 12 5.79 -8.17 9.33
N LEU A 13 5.00 -9.21 9.53
CA LEU A 13 4.10 -9.31 10.67
C LEU A 13 4.92 -9.47 11.96
N ARG A 14 4.76 -8.54 12.91
CA ARG A 14 5.49 -8.61 14.18
C ARG A 14 4.97 -9.76 15.05
N ARG A 15 5.81 -10.21 15.99
CA ARG A 15 5.44 -11.24 16.97
C ARG A 15 4.13 -10.87 17.69
N GLY A 16 3.25 -11.87 17.85
CA GLY A 16 1.96 -11.72 18.54
C GLY A 16 0.78 -11.41 17.61
N PHE A 17 1.03 -10.88 16.42
CA PHE A 17 0.00 -10.77 15.39
C PHE A 17 -0.17 -12.09 14.65
N ARG A 18 -1.41 -12.42 14.30
CA ARG A 18 -1.78 -13.61 13.54
C ARG A 18 -2.86 -13.24 12.55
N ILE A 19 -2.83 -13.90 11.40
CA ILE A 19 -3.88 -13.88 10.40
C ILE A 19 -4.44 -15.30 10.37
N ALA A 20 -5.75 -15.44 10.56
CA ALA A 20 -6.42 -16.72 10.44
C ALA A 20 -6.70 -17.05 8.96
N PRO A 21 -6.80 -18.34 8.59
CA PRO A 21 -7.25 -18.72 7.26
C PRO A 21 -8.61 -18.08 6.94
N ASP A 22 -8.75 -17.59 5.71
CA ASP A 22 -9.95 -16.94 5.17
C ASP A 22 -10.34 -15.62 5.87
N GLU A 23 -9.51 -15.10 6.77
CA GLU A 23 -9.74 -13.82 7.43
C GLU A 23 -9.68 -12.67 6.41
N LYS A 24 -10.70 -11.79 6.46
CA LYS A 24 -10.87 -10.69 5.51
C LYS A 24 -10.29 -9.39 6.06
N PHE A 25 -9.53 -8.70 5.21
CA PHE A 25 -8.86 -7.45 5.56
C PHE A 25 -9.25 -6.31 4.62
N ILE A 26 -9.14 -5.11 5.17
CA ILE A 26 -9.07 -3.86 4.43
C ILE A 26 -7.70 -3.28 4.73
N VAL A 27 -6.91 -2.97 3.69
CA VAL A 27 -5.63 -2.28 3.84
C VAL A 27 -5.92 -0.79 3.89
N VAL A 28 -5.42 -0.11 4.92
CA VAL A 28 -5.63 1.33 5.10
C VAL A 28 -4.28 2.03 5.17
N GLU A 29 -4.11 3.07 4.36
CA GLU A 29 -2.93 3.94 4.35
C GLU A 29 -3.34 5.40 4.57
N ASP A 30 -2.39 6.21 5.04
CA ASP A 30 -2.57 7.66 5.11
C ASP A 30 -2.46 8.29 3.71
N VAL A 31 -1.37 7.99 2.99
CA VAL A 31 -1.07 8.51 1.66
C VAL A 31 -0.58 7.38 0.77
N VAL A 32 -1.19 7.25 -0.40
CA VAL A 32 -0.72 6.32 -1.44
C VAL A 32 -0.06 7.13 -2.55
N THR A 33 1.23 6.91 -2.75
CA THR A 33 1.99 7.47 -3.90
C THR A 33 2.06 6.46 -5.03
N ARG A 34 2.92 5.44 -4.95
CA ARG A 34 3.02 4.39 -5.96
C ARG A 34 2.19 3.14 -5.67
N GLY A 35 1.69 3.01 -4.43
CA GLY A 35 0.98 1.82 -3.98
C GLY A 35 1.86 0.62 -3.65
N SER A 36 3.20 0.73 -3.72
CA SER A 36 4.09 -0.41 -3.45
C SER A 36 3.98 -0.93 -2.02
N ARG A 37 3.76 -0.04 -1.03
CA ARG A 37 3.59 -0.45 0.37
C ARG A 37 2.26 -1.16 0.64
N VAL A 38 1.22 -0.70 -0.05
CA VAL A 38 -0.08 -1.37 -0.07
C VAL A 38 0.08 -2.78 -0.65
N GLN A 39 0.77 -2.91 -1.79
CA GLN A 39 1.02 -4.22 -2.42
C GLN A 39 1.83 -5.16 -1.51
N GLU A 40 2.91 -4.68 -0.89
CA GLU A 40 3.68 -5.46 0.10
C GLU A 40 2.79 -5.98 1.25
N THR A 41 1.84 -5.14 1.71
CA THR A 41 0.90 -5.53 2.77
C THR A 41 -0.10 -6.58 2.29
N ILE A 42 -0.62 -6.42 1.08
CA ILE A 42 -1.51 -7.39 0.43
C ILE A 42 -0.81 -8.75 0.30
N ASP A 43 0.44 -8.74 -0.16
CA ASP A 43 1.24 -9.96 -0.32
C ASP A 43 1.46 -10.69 1.01
N ILE A 44 1.71 -9.95 2.10
CA ILE A 44 1.81 -10.53 3.46
C ILE A 44 0.49 -11.17 3.90
N VAL A 45 -0.64 -10.50 3.65
CA VAL A 45 -1.98 -11.04 4.00
C VAL A 45 -2.23 -12.35 3.24
N TYR A 46 -2.00 -12.38 1.93
CA TYR A 46 -2.18 -13.58 1.11
C TYR A 46 -1.22 -14.70 1.50
N ALA A 47 0.05 -14.39 1.78
CA ALA A 47 1.03 -15.38 2.25
C ALA A 47 0.61 -16.04 3.58
N CYS A 48 -0.22 -15.36 4.37
CA CYS A 48 -0.78 -15.88 5.62
C CYS A 48 -2.19 -16.51 5.45
N SER A 49 -2.62 -16.80 4.22
CA SER A 49 -3.97 -17.32 3.89
C SER A 49 -5.14 -16.39 4.27
N GLY A 50 -4.88 -15.10 4.46
CA GLY A 50 -5.91 -14.08 4.54
C GLY A 50 -6.27 -13.52 3.16
N PHE A 51 -7.33 -12.71 3.11
CA PHE A 51 -7.81 -12.09 1.88
C PHE A 51 -8.03 -10.59 2.07
N ALA A 52 -7.31 -9.78 1.29
CA ALA A 52 -7.62 -8.36 1.18
C ALA A 52 -8.87 -8.15 0.30
N SER A 53 -9.72 -7.20 0.69
CA SER A 53 -11.02 -6.95 0.04
C SER A 53 -11.22 -5.51 -0.43
N ALA A 54 -10.43 -4.58 0.10
CA ALA A 54 -10.42 -3.18 -0.29
C ALA A 54 -9.09 -2.53 0.14
N VAL A 55 -8.72 -1.45 -0.55
CA VAL A 55 -7.72 -0.48 -0.09
C VAL A 55 -8.45 0.82 0.20
N CYS A 56 -8.23 1.39 1.38
CA CYS A 56 -8.71 2.71 1.76
C CYS A 56 -7.54 3.66 2.00
N VAL A 57 -7.64 4.89 1.51
CA VAL A 57 -6.62 5.91 1.71
C VAL A 57 -7.24 7.26 2.07
N ILE A 58 -6.58 8.03 2.91
CA ILE A 58 -6.95 9.42 3.14
C ILE A 58 -6.60 10.22 1.87
N VAL A 59 -5.33 10.23 1.45
CA VAL A 59 -4.83 10.96 0.27
C VAL A 59 -4.30 10.01 -0.81
N ASP A 60 -4.93 10.03 -1.99
CA ASP A 60 -4.37 9.43 -3.19
C ASP A 60 -3.49 10.45 -3.94
N HIS A 61 -2.18 10.18 -3.98
CA HIS A 61 -1.18 10.93 -4.74
C HIS A 61 -0.48 10.04 -5.80
N THR A 62 -1.25 9.17 -6.46
CA THR A 62 -0.75 8.29 -7.54
C THR A 62 -0.66 8.96 -8.91
N GLY A 63 -1.23 10.16 -9.06
CA GLY A 63 -1.35 10.83 -10.35
C GLY A 63 -2.37 10.15 -11.27
N GLU A 64 -2.13 10.21 -12.58
CA GLU A 64 -3.05 9.66 -13.60
C GLU A 64 -3.04 8.13 -13.65
N SER A 65 -1.89 7.51 -13.38
CA SER A 65 -1.73 6.05 -13.41
C SER A 65 -2.07 5.44 -12.05
N LYS A 66 -3.35 5.11 -11.86
CA LYS A 66 -3.83 4.46 -10.64
C LYS A 66 -3.28 3.04 -10.50
N PRO A 67 -2.91 2.61 -9.28
CA PRO A 67 -2.58 1.20 -9.03
C PRO A 67 -3.83 0.34 -9.17
N ASP A 68 -3.66 -0.84 -9.75
CA ASP A 68 -4.68 -1.88 -9.77
C ASP A 68 -4.35 -2.93 -8.71
N PHE A 69 -5.14 -2.94 -7.63
CA PHE A 69 -5.01 -3.92 -6.56
C PHE A 69 -5.93 -5.14 -6.76
N GLY A 70 -6.74 -5.17 -7.84
CA GLY A 70 -7.72 -6.22 -8.12
C GLY A 70 -9.02 -6.13 -7.28
N PHE A 71 -9.16 -5.09 -6.46
CA PHE A 71 -10.33 -4.83 -5.62
C PHE A 71 -10.48 -3.31 -5.36
N PRO A 72 -11.60 -2.84 -4.77
CA PRO A 72 -11.88 -1.41 -4.65
C PRO A 72 -10.75 -0.62 -3.99
N PHE A 73 -10.31 0.45 -4.66
CA PHE A 73 -9.39 1.46 -4.13
C PHE A 73 -10.17 2.75 -3.83
N VAL A 74 -10.48 2.95 -2.55
CA VAL A 74 -11.30 4.04 -2.01
C VAL A 74 -10.41 5.13 -1.44
N ARG A 75 -10.66 6.38 -1.85
CA ARG A 75 -9.88 7.57 -1.45
C ARG A 75 -10.80 8.66 -0.91
N LEU A 76 -10.40 9.35 0.16
CA LEU A 76 -11.14 10.52 0.65
C LEU A 76 -10.83 11.78 -0.18
N ILE A 77 -9.56 11.97 -0.54
CA ILE A 77 -9.12 13.01 -1.46
C ILE A 77 -8.16 12.46 -2.50
N GLU A 78 -8.25 13.00 -3.70
CA GLU A 78 -7.28 12.79 -4.77
C GLU A 78 -6.50 14.09 -4.98
N MET A 79 -5.17 14.01 -4.91
CA MET A 79 -4.27 15.16 -5.04
C MET A 79 -3.24 14.89 -6.13
N ASN A 80 -3.27 15.69 -7.19
CA ASN A 80 -2.24 15.68 -8.20
C ASN A 80 -1.26 16.83 -7.93
N LEU A 81 -0.17 16.53 -7.21
CA LEU A 81 0.88 17.50 -6.89
C LEU A 81 1.93 17.55 -8.00
N GLU A 82 2.42 18.75 -8.27
CA GLU A 82 3.55 18.97 -9.15
C GLU A 82 4.80 18.30 -8.57
N THR A 83 5.47 17.44 -9.36
CA THR A 83 6.72 16.80 -8.96
C THR A 83 7.89 17.59 -9.52
N PHE A 84 8.78 18.05 -8.65
CA PHE A 84 9.97 18.81 -9.03
C PHE A 84 11.22 17.92 -8.99
N PRO A 85 12.13 18.05 -9.97
CA PRO A 85 13.51 17.63 -9.80
C PRO A 85 14.14 18.21 -8.52
N ALA A 86 15.06 17.46 -7.91
CA ALA A 86 15.70 17.85 -6.66
C ALA A 86 16.45 19.19 -6.78
N GLU A 87 16.93 19.49 -7.98
CA GLU A 87 17.70 20.68 -8.35
C GLU A 87 16.80 21.91 -8.58
N THR A 88 15.48 21.72 -8.72
CA THR A 88 14.52 22.79 -9.07
C THR A 88 13.38 22.87 -8.06
N LEU A 89 13.66 22.60 -6.79
CA LEU A 89 12.68 22.76 -5.72
C LEU A 89 12.29 24.25 -5.56
N PRO A 90 11.00 24.57 -5.39
CA PRO A 90 10.57 25.93 -5.10
C PRO A 90 11.14 26.40 -3.75
N LEU A 91 11.46 27.69 -3.66
CA LEU A 91 12.03 28.30 -2.45
C LEU A 91 11.04 28.34 -1.28
N GLU A 92 9.74 28.32 -1.57
CA GLU A 92 8.66 28.34 -0.58
C GLU A 92 7.67 27.18 -0.85
N PRO A 93 7.13 26.53 0.20
CA PRO A 93 6.05 25.56 0.04
C PRO A 93 4.79 26.25 -0.50
N ARG A 94 4.06 25.60 -1.42
CA ARG A 94 2.73 26.04 -1.88
C ARG A 94 1.63 25.36 -1.11
#